data_AF-A0A7R8D5L9-F1
#
_entry.id   AF-A0A7R8D5L9-F1
#
_cell.length_a   1.000
_cell.length_b   1.000
_cell.length_c   1.000
_cell.angle_alpha   90.00
_cell.angle_beta   90.00
_cell.angle_gamma   90.00
#
_symmetry.space_group_name_H-M   'P 1'
#
loop_
_entity.id
_entity.type
_entity.pdbx_description
1 polymer ?
#
loop_
_entity_poly.entity_id
_entity_poly.type
_entity_poly.pdbx_seq_one_letter_code
_entity_poly.pdbx_strand_id
1 'polypeptide(L)'
;MLDTTCYDEERCTTQKNCNNIETQFSCPVSCGLCEATCKDSEAFCFRNPSYCTTYASDFVPKCPKTCGTCDVCEDLVKTEHCKKWKTRCSEDLVLYSCKKTCGTSTCKDSEAFCFRNPSYCTTYASDFVPKCPKTCGTCDVCEDLVKTEHCKKWKTRCSEDLVLYSCKKTCGTCSSTK
;
A
#
# COMPACT_ATOMS: atom_id res chain seq x y z
N MET A 1 16.11 18.13 -2.06
CA MET A 1 14.75 18.31 -1.49
C MET A 1 13.87 18.78 -2.62
N LEU A 2 13.05 17.90 -3.20
CA LEU A 2 12.06 18.30 -4.19
C LEU A 2 10.82 18.67 -3.40
N ASP A 3 10.66 19.96 -3.15
CA ASP A 3 9.40 20.55 -2.74
C ASP A 3 8.46 20.45 -3.94
N THR A 4 7.79 19.30 -4.07
CA THR A 4 6.73 19.13 -5.06
C THR A 4 5.56 19.95 -4.54
N THR A 5 5.43 21.16 -5.08
CA THR A 5 4.36 22.08 -4.70
C THR A 5 3.03 21.36 -4.79
N CYS A 6 2.35 21.22 -3.65
CA CYS A 6 1.09 20.53 -3.57
C CYS A 6 -0.03 21.54 -3.85
N TYR A 7 -0.49 21.59 -5.10
CA TYR A 7 -1.54 22.50 -5.57
C TYR A 7 -2.59 21.74 -6.36
N ASP A 8 -3.81 22.28 -6.36
CA ASP A 8 -4.89 21.77 -7.20
C ASP A 8 -4.76 22.29 -8.64
N GLU A 9 -5.12 21.46 -9.61
CA GLU A 9 -5.40 21.93 -10.97
C GLU A 9 -6.63 22.85 -11.01
N GLU A 10 -6.72 23.77 -11.98
CA GLU A 10 -7.82 24.75 -12.07
C GLU A 10 -9.23 24.10 -12.10
N ARG A 11 -9.33 22.91 -12.68
CA ARG A 11 -10.58 22.13 -12.79
C ARG A 11 -11.13 21.63 -11.44
N CYS A 12 -10.32 21.64 -10.38
CA CYS A 12 -10.70 21.13 -9.07
C CYS A 12 -11.73 22.00 -8.33
N THR A 13 -11.96 23.23 -8.80
CA THR A 13 -13.00 24.14 -8.29
C THR A 13 -14.42 23.62 -8.50
N THR A 14 -14.64 22.77 -9.51
CA THR A 14 -15.97 22.27 -9.90
C THR A 14 -16.14 20.76 -9.74
N GLN A 15 -15.07 19.97 -9.73
CA GLN A 15 -15.11 18.51 -9.58
C GLN A 15 -14.51 18.05 -8.24
N LYS A 16 -15.37 17.76 -7.25
CA LYS A 16 -14.96 17.24 -5.92
C LYS A 16 -15.12 15.73 -5.79
N ASN A 17 -14.74 14.97 -6.81
CA ASN A 17 -14.87 13.53 -6.77
C ASN A 17 -13.60 12.81 -6.28
N CYS A 18 -13.27 12.98 -5.00
CA CYS A 18 -12.09 12.36 -4.41
C CYS A 18 -12.15 10.82 -4.33
N ASN A 19 -13.27 10.18 -4.72
CA ASN A 19 -13.35 8.72 -4.83
C ASN A 19 -12.73 8.17 -6.13
N ASN A 20 -11.94 8.99 -6.83
CA ASN A 20 -11.22 8.65 -8.04
C ASN A 20 -9.73 8.97 -7.86
N ILE A 21 -8.86 8.03 -8.18
CA ILE A 21 -7.41 8.19 -7.98
C ILE A 21 -6.83 9.36 -8.79
N GLU A 22 -7.23 9.54 -10.05
CA GLU A 22 -6.75 10.66 -10.87
C GLU A 22 -7.16 12.00 -10.25
N THR A 23 -8.39 12.09 -9.73
CA THR A 23 -8.84 13.29 -9.03
C THR A 23 -8.07 13.53 -7.73
N GLN A 24 -7.70 12.50 -6.97
CA GLN A 24 -6.89 12.69 -5.76
C GLN A 24 -5.53 13.31 -6.05
N PHE A 25 -4.91 12.95 -7.18
CA PHE A 25 -3.59 13.44 -7.58
C PHE A 25 -3.62 14.77 -8.36
N SER A 26 -4.66 15.01 -9.16
CA SER A 26 -4.87 16.32 -9.82
C SER A 26 -5.43 17.39 -8.88
N CYS A 27 -6.13 16.98 -7.81
CA CYS A 27 -6.73 17.87 -6.82
C CYS A 27 -6.26 17.53 -5.39
N PRO A 28 -4.94 17.50 -5.13
CA PRO A 28 -4.39 16.97 -3.88
C PRO A 28 -4.70 17.85 -2.67
N VAL A 29 -4.88 19.17 -2.83
CA VAL A 29 -5.27 20.07 -1.73
C VAL A 29 -6.75 19.89 -1.42
N SER A 30 -7.59 19.89 -2.46
CA SER A 30 -9.02 19.70 -2.32
C SER A 30 -9.36 18.35 -1.68
N CYS A 31 -8.67 17.29 -2.10
CA CYS A 31 -8.88 15.95 -1.56
C CYS A 31 -8.12 15.67 -0.26
N GLY A 32 -7.14 16.48 0.13
CA GLY A 32 -6.36 16.31 1.38
C GLY A 32 -5.09 15.45 1.26
N LEU A 33 -4.73 15.02 0.04
CA LEU A 33 -3.52 14.24 -0.23
C LEU A 33 -2.22 14.98 0.15
N CYS A 34 -2.25 16.31 0.18
CA CYS A 34 -1.11 17.10 0.64
C CYS A 34 -0.71 16.83 2.08
N GLU A 35 -1.67 16.51 2.94
CA GLU A 35 -1.47 16.32 4.39
C GLU A 35 -0.89 14.94 4.74
N ALA A 36 -0.95 13.99 3.80
CA ALA A 36 -0.43 12.64 4.03
C ALA A 36 1.10 12.61 4.06
N THR A 37 1.63 11.90 5.06
CA THR A 37 3.06 11.73 5.29
C THR A 37 3.68 10.64 4.42
N CYS A 38 2.90 9.61 4.07
CA CYS A 38 3.27 8.48 3.26
C CYS A 38 2.26 8.33 2.12
N LYS A 39 2.64 8.88 0.96
CA LYS A 39 1.87 8.88 -0.27
C LYS A 39 2.77 8.53 -1.46
N ASP A 40 2.13 8.03 -2.50
CA ASP A 40 2.78 7.98 -3.81
C ASP A 40 2.85 9.38 -4.41
N SER A 41 3.75 9.57 -5.37
CA SER A 41 3.88 10.84 -6.09
C SER A 41 2.92 10.93 -7.27
N GLU A 42 2.38 9.80 -7.74
CA GLU A 42 1.65 9.72 -9.02
C GLU A 42 0.48 8.73 -8.96
N ALA A 43 -0.62 9.05 -9.65
CA ALA A 43 -1.82 8.21 -9.69
C ALA A 43 -1.59 6.82 -10.32
N PHE A 44 -0.64 6.71 -11.25
CA PHE A 44 -0.34 5.44 -11.92
C PHE A 44 0.26 4.39 -10.96
N CYS A 45 0.80 4.81 -9.81
CA CYS A 45 1.34 3.91 -8.80
C CYS A 45 0.30 2.86 -8.38
N PHE A 46 -0.89 3.34 -7.97
CA PHE A 46 -2.02 2.50 -7.56
C PHE A 46 -2.42 1.47 -8.63
N ARG A 47 -2.30 1.82 -9.92
CA ARG A 47 -2.70 0.96 -11.03
C ARG A 47 -1.68 -0.14 -11.36
N ASN A 48 -0.41 0.05 -10.98
CA ASN A 48 0.70 -0.79 -11.42
C ASN A 48 1.56 -1.32 -10.26
N PRO A 49 0.99 -1.95 -9.23
CA PRO A 49 1.77 -2.42 -8.08
C PRO A 49 2.79 -3.52 -8.45
N SER A 50 2.60 -4.20 -9.60
CA SER A 50 3.56 -5.15 -10.16
C SER A 50 4.91 -4.52 -10.56
N TYR A 51 4.96 -3.19 -10.73
CA TYR A 51 6.18 -2.50 -11.12
C TYR A 51 7.14 -2.30 -9.95
N CYS A 52 6.66 -2.47 -8.71
CA CYS A 52 7.51 -2.54 -7.53
C CYS A 52 8.55 -3.65 -7.62
N THR A 53 8.30 -4.69 -8.43
CA THR A 53 9.23 -5.81 -8.64
C THR A 53 9.95 -5.70 -9.99
N THR A 54 9.23 -5.36 -11.05
CA THR A 54 9.76 -5.41 -12.42
C THR A 54 10.62 -4.19 -12.78
N TYR A 55 10.30 -3.02 -12.19
CA TYR A 55 10.95 -1.74 -12.48
C TYR A 55 11.34 -1.02 -11.18
N ALA A 56 11.83 -1.79 -10.20
CA ALA A 56 11.99 -1.35 -8.82
C ALA A 56 12.83 -0.06 -8.67
N SER A 57 13.92 0.10 -9.45
CA SER A 57 14.81 1.26 -9.37
C SER A 57 14.09 2.59 -9.62
N ASP A 58 13.14 2.60 -10.55
CA ASP A 58 12.49 3.82 -11.03
C ASP A 58 11.11 4.01 -10.39
N PHE A 59 10.45 2.89 -10.06
CA PHE A 59 9.09 2.88 -9.57
C PHE A 59 9.02 3.06 -8.05
N VAL A 60 9.87 2.39 -7.27
CA VAL A 60 9.85 2.45 -5.80
C VAL A 60 10.06 3.88 -5.26
N PRO A 61 10.97 4.72 -5.80
CA PRO A 61 11.13 6.08 -5.32
C PRO A 61 9.91 6.98 -5.56
N LYS A 62 9.10 6.69 -6.58
CA LYS A 62 7.89 7.45 -6.95
C LYS A 62 6.62 6.89 -6.29
N CYS A 63 6.64 5.61 -5.98
CA CYS A 63 5.48 4.87 -5.48
C CYS A 63 5.77 4.21 -4.12
N PRO A 64 6.30 4.95 -3.12
CA PRO A 64 6.73 4.34 -1.87
C PRO A 64 5.59 3.72 -1.07
N LYS A 65 4.37 4.25 -1.16
CA LYS A 65 3.21 3.68 -0.47
C LYS A 65 2.73 2.41 -1.17
N THR A 66 2.56 2.46 -2.50
CA THR A 66 2.16 1.29 -3.29
C THR A 66 3.16 0.14 -3.12
N CYS A 67 4.46 0.45 -3.09
CA CYS A 67 5.50 -0.56 -2.90
C CYS A 67 5.78 -0.92 -1.44
N GLY A 68 5.10 -0.27 -0.48
CA GLY A 68 5.26 -0.54 0.94
C GLY A 68 6.62 -0.12 1.52
N THR A 69 7.36 0.76 0.86
CA THR A 69 8.61 1.33 1.42
C THR A 69 8.33 2.51 2.36
N CYS A 70 7.13 3.07 2.30
CA CYS A 70 6.53 3.79 3.41
C CYS A 70 5.21 3.10 3.78
N ASP A 71 4.95 2.96 5.08
CA ASP A 71 3.70 2.40 5.56
C ASP A 71 3.22 3.09 6.84
N VAL A 72 2.61 4.26 6.67
CA VAL A 72 1.95 4.97 7.76
C VAL A 72 0.47 4.64 7.74
N CYS A 73 -0.07 4.29 8.91
CA CYS A 73 -1.50 4.22 9.07
C CYS A 73 -2.09 5.62 9.19
N GLU A 74 -2.50 6.15 8.05
CA GLU A 74 -3.22 7.41 7.91
C GLU A 74 -4.26 7.28 6.81
N ASP A 75 -5.22 8.19 6.81
CA ASP A 75 -6.07 8.41 5.64
C ASP A 75 -5.34 9.38 4.71
N LEU A 76 -5.25 9.04 3.43
CA LEU A 76 -4.61 9.87 2.42
C LEU A 76 -5.48 11.07 2.03
N VAL A 77 -6.80 10.91 2.10
CA VAL A 77 -7.75 11.97 1.78
C VAL A 77 -8.37 12.52 3.07
N LYS A 78 -9.03 13.66 2.98
CA LYS A 78 -9.73 14.28 4.12
C LYS A 78 -10.61 13.26 4.83
N THR A 79 -10.53 13.26 6.16
CA THR A 79 -11.26 12.32 7.03
C THR A 79 -12.76 12.29 6.71
N GLU A 80 -13.38 13.39 6.30
CA GLU A 80 -14.80 13.44 5.94
C GLU A 80 -15.15 12.55 4.73
N HIS A 81 -14.24 12.43 3.75
CA HIS A 81 -14.40 11.49 2.65
C HIS A 81 -14.36 10.05 3.17
N CYS A 82 -13.39 9.73 4.04
CA CYS A 82 -13.24 8.38 4.59
C CYS A 82 -14.39 7.97 5.50
N LYS A 83 -14.92 8.87 6.33
CA LYS A 83 -16.14 8.63 7.11
C LYS A 83 -17.31 8.25 6.20
N LYS A 84 -17.47 8.96 5.07
CA LYS A 84 -18.50 8.68 4.07
C LYS A 84 -18.31 7.32 3.38
N TRP A 85 -17.06 6.88 3.19
CA TRP A 85 -16.74 5.63 2.49
C TRP A 85 -16.47 4.44 3.43
N LYS A 86 -16.69 4.58 4.74
CA LYS A 86 -16.37 3.54 5.73
C LYS A 86 -16.99 2.17 5.43
N THR A 87 -18.18 2.12 4.84
CA THR A 87 -18.83 0.85 4.46
C THR A 87 -18.28 0.23 3.17
N ARG A 88 -17.40 0.94 2.46
CA ARG A 88 -16.78 0.56 1.17
C ARG A 88 -15.32 0.16 1.33
N CYS A 89 -14.87 -0.15 2.54
CA CYS A 89 -13.48 -0.53 2.83
C CYS A 89 -13.01 -1.80 2.12
N SER A 90 -13.90 -2.57 1.49
CA SER A 90 -13.55 -3.67 0.60
C SER A 90 -13.17 -3.23 -0.81
N GLU A 91 -13.32 -1.96 -1.16
CA GLU A 91 -12.89 -1.42 -2.45
C GLU A 91 -11.43 -0.97 -2.37
N ASP A 92 -10.59 -1.47 -3.27
CA ASP A 92 -9.13 -1.22 -3.28
C ASP A 92 -8.77 0.26 -3.10
N LEU A 93 -9.46 1.16 -3.80
CA LEU A 93 -9.19 2.60 -3.71
C LEU A 93 -9.61 3.17 -2.34
N VAL A 94 -10.74 2.75 -1.79
CA VAL A 94 -11.16 3.21 -0.46
C VAL A 94 -10.21 2.68 0.59
N LEU A 95 -9.80 1.42 0.50
CA LEU A 95 -8.82 0.83 1.41
C LEU A 95 -7.47 1.55 1.33
N TYR A 96 -7.00 1.84 0.11
CA TYR A 96 -5.77 2.59 -0.14
C TYR A 96 -5.83 4.02 0.43
N SER A 97 -6.92 4.75 0.16
CA SER A 97 -7.06 6.14 0.56
C SER A 97 -7.52 6.34 2.01
N CYS A 98 -8.17 5.35 2.63
CA CYS A 98 -8.82 5.48 3.94
C CYS A 98 -8.38 4.40 4.93
N LYS A 99 -7.10 4.03 4.87
CA LYS A 99 -6.51 2.93 5.64
C LYS A 99 -6.79 3.04 7.15
N LYS A 100 -6.66 4.24 7.73
CA LYS A 100 -6.91 4.46 9.15
C LYS A 100 -8.38 4.32 9.49
N THR A 101 -9.27 4.91 8.70
CA THR A 101 -10.72 4.79 8.91
C THR A 101 -11.23 3.36 8.72
N CYS A 102 -10.64 2.61 7.80
CA CYS A 102 -10.96 1.20 7.57
C CYS A 102 -10.42 0.26 8.64
N GLY A 103 -9.60 0.74 9.58
CA GLY A 103 -9.16 -0.03 10.73
C GLY A 103 -8.10 -1.11 10.40
N THR A 104 -7.43 -1.02 9.25
CA THR A 104 -6.34 -1.95 8.87
C THR A 104 -5.00 -1.60 9.56
N SER A 105 -5.07 -0.99 10.74
CA SER A 105 -4.00 -0.18 11.33
C SER A 105 -3.25 -0.81 12.49
N THR A 106 -3.74 -1.93 13.04
CA THR A 106 -3.07 -2.61 14.15
C THR A 106 -1.89 -3.45 13.68
N CYS A 107 -1.83 -3.77 12.39
CA CYS A 107 -0.75 -4.57 11.83
C CYS A 107 0.29 -3.71 11.12
N LYS A 108 1.45 -3.57 11.75
CA LYS A 108 2.61 -2.88 11.20
C LYS A 108 3.87 -3.64 11.52
N ASP A 109 4.84 -3.51 10.65
CA ASP A 109 6.20 -3.89 10.95
C ASP A 109 6.84 -2.81 11.85
N SER A 110 7.59 -3.24 12.87
CA SER A 110 8.33 -2.32 13.74
C SER A 110 9.65 -1.86 13.13
N GLU A 111 10.11 -2.53 12.07
CA GLU A 111 11.42 -2.30 11.47
C GLU A 111 11.34 -2.04 9.96
N ALA A 112 12.11 -1.07 9.46
CA ALA A 112 12.10 -0.70 8.05
C ALA A 112 12.70 -1.77 7.12
N PHE A 113 13.49 -2.71 7.64
CA PHE A 113 14.09 -3.78 6.82
C PHE A 113 13.13 -4.96 6.56
N CYS A 114 11.94 -4.98 7.17
CA CYS A 114 11.01 -6.10 7.06
C CYS A 114 10.65 -6.41 5.60
N PHE A 115 10.27 -5.40 4.82
CA PHE A 115 9.89 -5.56 3.42
C PHE A 115 11.02 -6.09 2.51
N ARG A 116 12.28 -5.94 2.92
CA ARG A 116 13.44 -6.39 2.15
C ARG A 116 13.82 -7.84 2.44
N ASN A 117 13.33 -8.40 3.53
CA ASN A 117 13.71 -9.75 3.98
C ASN A 117 12.48 -10.61 4.32
N PRO A 118 11.41 -10.67 3.51
CA PRO A 118 10.25 -11.51 3.76
C PRO A 118 10.61 -13.01 3.85
N SER A 119 11.70 -13.45 3.22
CA SER A 119 12.23 -14.81 3.37
C SER A 119 12.64 -15.14 4.82
N TYR A 120 12.82 -14.14 5.67
CA TYR A 120 13.15 -14.34 7.09
C TYR A 120 11.93 -14.72 7.92
N CYS A 121 10.71 -14.54 7.40
CA CYS A 121 9.48 -15.00 8.04
C CYS A 121 9.44 -16.53 8.19
N THR A 122 10.12 -17.27 7.32
CA THR A 122 10.28 -18.72 7.42
C THR A 122 11.63 -19.10 8.03
N THR A 123 12.72 -18.44 7.61
CA THR A 123 14.09 -18.81 7.99
C THR A 123 14.48 -18.40 9.41
N TYR A 124 13.99 -17.25 9.89
CA TYR A 124 14.33 -16.65 11.20
C TYR A 124 13.07 -16.28 11.97
N ALA A 125 12.05 -17.13 11.90
CA ALA A 125 10.68 -16.80 12.31
C ALA A 125 10.58 -16.30 13.76
N SER A 126 11.32 -16.90 14.71
CA SER A 126 11.27 -16.55 16.13
C SER A 126 11.62 -15.09 16.42
N ASP A 127 12.57 -14.54 15.66
CA ASP A 127 13.14 -13.22 15.91
C ASP A 127 12.57 -12.17 14.96
N PHE A 128 12.18 -12.61 13.76
CA PHE A 128 11.70 -11.76 12.69
C PHE A 128 10.19 -11.52 12.76
N VAL A 129 9.38 -12.55 13.01
CA VAL A 129 7.90 -12.42 13.05
C VAL A 129 7.42 -11.40 14.10
N PRO A 130 7.97 -11.33 15.33
CA PRO A 130 7.54 -10.33 16.31
C PRO A 130 7.82 -8.89 15.88
N LYS A 131 8.87 -8.68 15.06
CA LYS A 131 9.29 -7.37 14.55
C LYS A 131 8.64 -7.03 13.21
N CYS A 132 8.30 -8.04 12.44
CA CYS A 132 7.80 -7.93 11.08
C CYS A 132 6.46 -8.66 10.90
N PRO A 133 5.48 -8.50 11.82
CA PRO A 133 4.26 -9.31 11.79
C PRO A 133 3.39 -9.00 10.57
N LYS A 134 3.56 -7.84 9.92
CA LYS A 134 2.85 -7.52 8.68
C LYS A 134 3.50 -8.15 7.47
N THR A 135 4.83 -8.02 7.32
CA THR A 135 5.58 -8.68 6.25
C THR A 135 5.36 -10.19 6.30
N CYS A 136 5.33 -10.77 7.50
CA CYS A 136 5.05 -12.19 7.70
C CYS A 136 3.55 -12.54 7.69
N GLY A 137 2.68 -11.55 7.53
CA GLY A 137 1.22 -11.73 7.46
C GLY A 137 0.61 -12.42 8.68
N THR A 138 1.14 -12.17 9.87
CA THR A 138 0.65 -12.70 11.15
C THR A 138 -0.32 -11.76 11.89
N CYS A 139 -0.45 -10.50 11.47
CA CYS A 139 -1.41 -9.56 12.07
C CYS A 139 -2.37 -8.88 11.08
N ASP A 140 -2.19 -9.08 9.76
CA ASP A 140 -3.02 -8.47 8.72
C ASP A 140 -3.87 -9.53 8.02
N VAL A 141 -4.81 -9.11 7.16
CA VAL A 141 -5.46 -10.04 6.24
C VAL A 141 -4.38 -10.74 5.41
N CYS A 142 -4.39 -12.07 5.43
CA CYS A 142 -3.53 -12.87 4.57
C CYS A 142 -4.07 -12.81 3.14
N GLU A 143 -3.64 -11.77 2.43
CA GLU A 143 -3.97 -11.49 1.03
C GLU A 143 -2.73 -11.13 0.23
N ASP A 144 -2.81 -11.31 -1.09
CA ASP A 144 -1.77 -10.82 -1.99
C ASP A 144 -1.93 -9.30 -2.17
N LEU A 145 -0.83 -8.56 -2.13
CA LEU A 145 -0.79 -7.11 -2.34
C LEU A 145 -0.94 -6.72 -3.82
N VAL A 146 -0.80 -7.69 -4.73
CA VAL A 146 -1.05 -7.52 -6.17
C VAL A 146 -2.19 -8.45 -6.61
N LYS A 147 -2.80 -8.15 -7.75
CA LYS A 147 -3.92 -8.97 -8.26
C LYS A 147 -3.51 -10.44 -8.36
N THR A 148 -4.43 -11.32 -7.96
CA THR A 148 -4.22 -12.78 -7.88
C THR A 148 -3.69 -13.38 -9.17
N GLU A 149 -4.08 -12.86 -10.34
CA GLU A 149 -3.56 -13.34 -11.63
C GLU A 149 -2.05 -13.12 -11.82
N HIS A 150 -1.49 -12.04 -11.26
CA HIS A 150 -0.03 -11.83 -11.25
C HIS A 150 0.65 -12.82 -10.30
N CYS A 151 0.11 -13.01 -9.10
CA CYS A 151 0.67 -13.96 -8.15
C CYS A 151 0.62 -15.41 -8.64
N LYS A 152 -0.46 -15.81 -9.33
CA LYS A 152 -0.53 -17.12 -10.00
C LYS A 152 0.61 -17.31 -11.00
N LYS A 153 0.91 -16.29 -11.81
CA LYS A 153 2.03 -16.32 -12.78
C LYS A 153 3.39 -16.34 -12.10
N TRP A 154 3.53 -15.69 -10.94
CA TRP A 154 4.79 -15.59 -10.20
C TRP A 154 4.96 -16.66 -9.13
N LYS A 155 4.07 -17.64 -9.05
CA LYS A 155 4.11 -18.68 -8.01
C LYS A 155 5.44 -19.43 -7.96
N THR A 156 6.13 -19.61 -9.09
CA THR A 156 7.46 -20.24 -9.15
C THR A 156 8.60 -19.34 -8.69
N ARG A 157 8.35 -18.04 -8.53
CA ARG A 157 9.31 -17.00 -8.11
C ARG A 157 9.15 -16.62 -6.63
N CYS A 158 8.41 -17.40 -5.84
CA CYS A 158 8.21 -17.13 -4.42
C CYS A 158 9.51 -17.13 -3.58
N SER A 159 10.64 -17.55 -4.14
CA SER A 159 11.96 -17.37 -3.51
C SER A 159 12.50 -15.94 -3.61
N GLU A 160 11.93 -15.09 -4.48
CA GLU A 160 12.32 -13.69 -4.62
C GLU A 160 11.58 -12.84 -3.57
N ASP A 161 12.31 -12.06 -2.79
CA ASP A 161 11.75 -11.32 -1.65
C ASP A 161 10.55 -10.44 -2.05
N LEU A 162 10.66 -9.68 -3.14
CA LEU A 162 9.56 -8.82 -3.58
C LEU A 162 8.31 -9.60 -4.03
N VAL A 163 8.49 -10.77 -4.63
CA VAL A 163 7.37 -11.66 -4.99
C VAL A 163 6.77 -12.26 -3.72
N LEU A 164 7.61 -12.71 -2.79
CA LEU A 164 7.19 -13.30 -1.52
C LEU A 164 6.38 -12.33 -0.66
N TYR A 165 6.77 -11.05 -0.63
CA TYR A 165 6.04 -9.98 0.05
C TYR A 165 4.73 -9.63 -0.68
N SER A 166 4.80 -9.40 -1.99
CA SER A 166 3.65 -8.99 -2.79
C SER A 166 2.59 -10.08 -2.96
N CYS A 167 3.01 -11.35 -2.89
CA CYS A 167 2.17 -12.52 -3.11
C CYS A 167 2.15 -13.43 -1.88
N LYS A 168 2.20 -12.85 -0.68
CA LYS A 168 2.31 -13.57 0.61
C LYS A 168 1.26 -14.67 0.80
N LYS A 169 0.05 -14.51 0.27
CA LYS A 169 -0.99 -15.56 0.33
C LYS A 169 -0.70 -16.66 -0.69
N THR A 170 -0.43 -16.29 -1.93
CA THR A 170 -0.15 -17.26 -3.01
C THR A 170 1.14 -18.05 -2.76
N CYS A 171 2.14 -17.41 -2.16
CA CYS A 171 3.41 -18.02 -1.78
C CYS A 171 3.36 -18.78 -0.45
N GLY A 172 2.23 -18.75 0.27
CA GLY A 172 2.05 -19.46 1.54
C GLY A 172 2.86 -18.88 2.70
N THR A 173 3.31 -17.63 2.59
CA THR A 173 4.08 -16.92 3.62
C THR A 173 3.21 -16.46 4.77
N CYS A 174 1.90 -16.36 4.55
CA CYS A 174 0.92 -16.09 5.59
C CYS A 174 -0.13 -17.20 5.64
N SER A 175 -0.72 -17.37 6.81
CA SER A 175 -1.86 -18.25 7.03
C SER A 175 -2.98 -17.41 7.63
N SER A 176 -4.18 -17.44 7.04
CA SER A 176 -5.35 -16.88 7.68
C SER A 176 -5.62 -17.67 8.96
N THR A 177 -5.26 -17.14 10.12
CA THR A 177 -5.83 -17.61 11.38
C THR A 177 -7.34 -17.35 11.30
N LYS A 178 -8.12 -18.42 11.31
CA LYS A 178 -9.56 -18.35 11.59
C LYS A 178 -9.79 -17.96 13.04
#